data_AF-A0A562R7X5-F1
#
_entry.id   AF-A0A562R7X5-F1
#
_cell.length_a   1.000
_cell.length_b   1.000
_cell.length_c   1.000
_cell.angle_alpha   90.00
_cell.angle_beta   90.00
_cell.angle_gamma   90.00
#
_symmetry.space_group_name_H-M   'P 1'
#
loop_
_entity.id
_entity.type
_entity.pdbx_description
1 polymer ?
#
loop_
_entity_poly.entity_id
_entity_poly.type
_entity_poly.pdbx_seq_one_letter_code
_entity_poly.pdbx_strand_id
1 'polypeptide(L)'
;MLSAEIPAWLRWAFIAAAAAAFYFLGKLDGAMQAGQAHTDYVIAQATHAVAVSRAQQHVVVRTEIEYRDRIKTVYVRGEEIEKLVPVYVTRDDDRRFGVNAGFVRSYNAAWRGEPAGAADDADREPAGIPLSDVAEADAHNATACHAWREQALGWREFYAGLKAVMK
;
A
#
# COMPACT_ATOMS: atom_id res chain seq x y z
N MET A 1 52.13 39.44 -65.56
CA MET A 1 50.93 39.17 -64.74
C MET A 1 50.28 37.93 -65.30
N LEU A 2 50.63 36.75 -64.79
CA LEU A 2 50.13 35.47 -65.30
C LEU A 2 48.77 35.18 -64.64
N SER A 3 47.69 35.40 -65.37
CA SER A 3 46.35 34.88 -65.04
C SER A 3 46.34 33.38 -65.33
N ALA A 4 46.62 32.56 -64.31
CA ALA A 4 46.49 31.11 -64.41
C ALA A 4 45.00 30.73 -64.46
N GLU A 5 44.49 30.45 -65.65
CA GLU A 5 43.18 29.85 -65.88
C GLU A 5 43.14 28.47 -65.18
N ILE A 6 42.31 28.33 -64.15
CA ILE A 6 42.20 27.06 -63.41
C ILE A 6 41.65 25.99 -64.36
N PRO A 7 42.35 24.83 -64.53
CA PRO A 7 41.88 23.76 -65.39
C PRO A 7 40.48 23.28 -65.01
N ALA A 8 39.63 23.03 -66.02
CA ALA A 8 38.22 22.67 -65.81
C ALA A 8 38.02 21.47 -64.87
N TRP A 9 38.90 20.46 -64.95
CA TRP A 9 38.85 19.27 -64.09
C TRP A 9 39.07 19.61 -62.60
N LEU A 10 39.90 20.61 -62.30
CA LEU A 10 40.18 21.05 -60.93
C LEU A 10 38.96 21.77 -60.32
N ARG A 11 38.22 22.52 -61.14
CA ARG A 11 36.96 23.20 -60.75
C ARG A 11 35.89 22.16 -60.41
N TRP A 12 35.73 21.13 -61.23
CA TRP A 12 34.80 20.03 -60.96
C TRP A 12 35.20 19.19 -59.74
N ALA A 13 36.49 18.91 -59.56
CA ALA A 13 36.99 18.21 -58.37
C ALA A 13 36.70 19.01 -57.08
N PHE A 14 36.89 20.32 -57.11
CA PHE A 14 36.55 21.19 -55.98
C PHE A 14 35.06 21.19 -55.67
N ILE A 15 34.19 21.28 -56.69
CA ILE A 15 32.72 21.20 -56.51
C ILE A 15 32.33 19.84 -55.92
N ALA A 16 32.88 18.74 -56.43
CA ALA A 16 32.61 17.40 -55.91
C ALA A 16 33.06 17.24 -54.45
N ALA A 17 34.25 17.75 -54.11
CA ALA A 17 34.75 17.75 -52.73
C ALA A 17 33.86 18.60 -51.80
N ALA A 18 33.42 19.77 -52.25
CA ALA A 18 32.51 20.63 -51.49
C ALA A 18 31.15 19.93 -51.27
N ALA A 19 30.58 19.31 -52.31
CA ALA A 19 29.33 18.57 -52.22
C ALA A 19 29.43 17.38 -51.24
N ALA A 20 30.54 16.64 -51.30
CA ALA A 20 30.81 15.55 -50.35
C ALA A 20 30.94 16.09 -48.92
N ALA A 21 31.66 17.19 -48.71
CA ALA A 21 31.80 17.82 -47.40
C ALA A 21 30.44 18.24 -46.81
N PHE A 22 29.57 18.89 -47.59
CA PHE A 22 28.21 19.25 -47.17
C PHE A 22 27.37 18.01 -46.83
N TYR A 23 27.47 16.94 -47.63
CA TYR A 23 26.78 15.68 -47.35
C TYR A 23 27.22 15.06 -46.02
N PHE A 24 28.53 14.99 -45.76
CA PHE A 24 29.05 14.42 -44.51
C PHE A 24 28.74 15.29 -43.29
N LEU A 25 28.84 16.62 -43.40
CA LEU A 25 28.42 17.54 -42.33
C LEU A 25 26.94 17.39 -42.02
N GLY A 26 26.07 17.35 -43.04
CA GLY A 26 24.64 17.12 -42.85
C GLY A 26 24.33 15.76 -42.19
N LYS A 27 25.08 14.71 -42.52
CA LYS A 27 24.95 13.41 -41.85
C LYS A 27 25.38 13.44 -40.38
N LEU A 28 26.48 14.14 -40.07
CA LEU A 28 26.96 14.30 -38.70
C LEU A 28 25.97 15.12 -37.87
N ASP A 29 25.49 16.25 -38.40
CA ASP A 29 24.48 17.09 -37.75
C ASP A 29 23.18 16.32 -37.50
N GLY A 30 22.72 15.54 -38.48
CA GLY A 30 21.55 14.67 -38.32
C GLY A 30 21.75 13.60 -37.25
N ALA A 31 22.93 12.98 -37.17
CA ALA A 31 23.25 11.99 -36.14
C ALA A 31 23.31 12.63 -34.73
N MET A 32 23.88 13.84 -34.62
CA MET A 32 23.90 14.58 -33.35
C MET A 32 22.49 14.99 -32.90
N GLN A 33 21.65 15.48 -33.81
CA GLN A 33 20.26 15.81 -33.51
C GLN A 33 19.46 14.58 -33.08
N ALA A 34 19.62 13.45 -33.78
CA ALA A 34 18.97 12.20 -33.40
C ALA A 34 19.44 11.70 -32.02
N GLY A 35 20.75 11.82 -31.72
CA GLY A 35 21.31 11.49 -30.42
C GLY A 35 20.80 12.39 -29.28
N GLN A 36 20.66 13.68 -29.53
CA GLN A 36 20.06 14.64 -28.60
C GLN A 36 18.60 14.31 -28.34
N ALA A 37 17.79 14.13 -29.40
CA ALA A 37 16.37 13.78 -29.27
C ALA A 37 16.16 12.47 -28.49
N HIS A 38 17.03 11.47 -28.70
CA HIS A 38 16.98 10.23 -27.93
C HIS A 38 17.35 10.46 -26.45
N THR A 39 18.39 11.25 -26.18
CA THR A 39 18.81 11.58 -24.81
C THR A 39 17.72 12.34 -24.08
N ASP A 40 17.11 13.34 -24.72
CA ASP A 40 16.01 14.12 -24.16
C ASP A 40 14.78 13.25 -23.87
N TYR A 41 14.46 12.32 -24.78
CA TYR A 41 13.40 11.34 -24.57
C TYR A 41 13.67 10.45 -23.35
N VAL A 42 14.88 9.90 -23.23
CA VAL A 42 15.28 9.05 -22.10
C VAL A 42 15.25 9.84 -20.79
N ILE A 43 15.72 11.09 -20.79
CA ILE A 43 15.67 11.97 -19.61
C ILE A 43 14.22 12.27 -19.21
N ALA A 44 13.36 12.58 -20.17
CA ALA A 44 11.94 12.85 -19.93
C ALA A 44 11.25 11.62 -19.33
N GLN A 45 11.52 10.43 -19.88
CA GLN A 45 11.00 9.16 -19.36
C GLN A 45 11.51 8.88 -17.93
N ALA A 46 12.81 9.07 -17.68
CA ALA A 46 13.40 8.87 -16.35
C ALA A 46 12.81 9.85 -15.33
N THR A 47 12.61 11.11 -15.72
CA THR A 47 12.03 12.15 -14.86
C THR A 47 10.57 11.82 -14.53
N HIS A 48 9.79 11.36 -15.50
CA HIS A 48 8.42 10.90 -15.27
C HIS A 48 8.38 9.71 -14.31
N ALA A 49 9.25 8.71 -14.50
CA ALA A 49 9.34 7.55 -13.62
C ALA A 49 9.72 7.94 -12.18
N VAL A 50 10.68 8.86 -12.01
CA VAL A 50 11.06 9.38 -10.68
C VAL A 50 9.91 10.17 -10.04
N ALA A 51 9.18 10.98 -10.82
CA ALA A 51 8.03 11.73 -10.31
C ALA A 51 6.91 10.81 -9.80
N VAL A 52 6.55 9.78 -10.57
CA VAL A 52 5.57 8.76 -10.16
C VAL A 52 6.05 8.01 -8.92
N SER A 53 7.32 7.58 -8.90
CA SER A 53 7.90 6.88 -7.74
C SER A 53 7.85 7.73 -6.46
N ARG A 54 8.21 9.01 -6.53
CA ARG A 54 8.10 9.94 -5.39
C ARG A 54 6.65 10.11 -4.93
N ALA A 55 5.71 10.24 -5.87
CA ALA A 55 4.29 10.36 -5.53
C ALA A 55 3.76 9.09 -4.84
N GLN A 56 4.17 7.90 -5.31
CA GLN A 56 3.85 6.63 -4.66
C GLN A 56 4.44 6.53 -3.25
N GLN A 57 5.71 6.91 -3.06
CA GLN A 57 6.35 6.94 -1.73
C GLN A 57 5.59 7.83 -0.76
N HIS A 58 5.14 9.00 -1.21
CA HIS A 58 4.33 9.89 -0.38
C HIS A 58 3.00 9.25 0.04
N VAL A 59 2.32 8.55 -0.87
CA VAL A 59 1.09 7.80 -0.54
C VAL A 59 1.37 6.71 0.49
N VAL A 60 2.43 5.91 0.31
CA VAL A 60 2.82 4.84 1.25
C VAL A 60 3.04 5.43 2.64
N VAL A 61 3.98 6.39 2.77
CA VAL A 61 4.38 6.94 4.07
C VAL A 61 3.21 7.61 4.79
N ARG A 62 2.40 8.40 4.06
CA ARG A 62 1.24 9.07 4.65
C ARG A 62 0.22 8.08 5.20
N THR A 63 -0.17 7.09 4.38
CA THR A 63 -1.19 6.12 4.78
C THR A 63 -0.70 5.19 5.88
N GLU A 64 0.58 4.78 5.84
CA GLU A 64 1.18 3.98 6.90
C GLU A 64 1.17 4.71 8.24
N ILE A 65 1.66 5.95 8.29
CA ILE A 65 1.70 6.74 9.54
C ILE A 65 0.30 6.90 10.10
N GLU A 66 -0.64 7.35 9.28
CA GLU A 66 -2.01 7.64 9.73
C GLU A 66 -2.68 6.40 10.32
N TYR A 67 -2.71 5.28 9.59
CA TYR A 67 -3.43 4.11 10.05
C TYR A 67 -2.70 3.33 11.14
N ARG A 68 -1.36 3.38 11.19
CA ARG A 68 -0.59 2.86 12.33
C ARG A 68 -0.98 3.59 13.61
N ASP A 69 -1.06 4.92 13.58
CA ASP A 69 -1.36 5.73 14.76
C ASP A 69 -2.82 5.55 15.20
N ARG A 70 -3.76 5.39 14.25
CA ARG A 70 -5.15 5.02 14.55
C ARG A 70 -5.27 3.65 15.20
N ILE A 71 -4.60 2.63 14.65
CA ILE A 71 -4.58 1.28 15.22
C ILE A 71 -3.99 1.31 16.64
N LYS A 72 -2.90 2.04 16.86
CA LYS A 72 -2.33 2.21 18.22
C LYS A 72 -3.35 2.83 19.17
N THR A 73 -4.10 3.83 18.73
CA THR A 73 -5.15 4.47 19.54
C THR A 73 -6.27 3.49 19.89
N VAL A 74 -6.65 2.61 18.97
CA VAL A 74 -7.62 1.53 19.24
C VAL A 74 -7.12 0.61 20.35
N TYR A 75 -5.87 0.14 20.27
CA TYR A 75 -5.31 -0.73 21.30
C TYR A 75 -5.21 -0.07 22.67
N VAL A 76 -4.80 1.20 22.74
CA VAL A 76 -4.73 1.95 24.01
C VAL A 76 -6.11 2.03 24.66
N ARG A 77 -7.14 2.39 23.89
CA ARG A 77 -8.53 2.45 24.40
C ARG A 77 -9.07 1.08 24.76
N GLY A 78 -8.75 0.06 23.98
CA GLY A 78 -9.13 -1.32 24.25
C GLY A 78 -8.58 -1.83 25.57
N GLU A 79 -7.28 -1.60 25.82
CA GLU A 79 -6.62 -1.95 27.08
C GLU A 79 -7.25 -1.22 28.28
N GLU A 80 -7.61 0.05 28.11
CA GLU A 80 -8.34 0.81 29.15
C GLU A 80 -9.71 0.20 29.44
N ILE A 81 -10.48 -0.18 28.41
CA ILE A 81 -11.80 -0.80 28.56
C ILE A 81 -11.70 -2.18 29.22
N GLU A 82 -10.76 -3.02 28.78
CA GLU A 82 -10.53 -4.36 29.32
C GLU A 82 -10.18 -4.29 30.82
N LYS A 83 -9.32 -3.34 31.23
CA LYS A 83 -9.00 -3.10 32.65
C LYS A 83 -10.19 -2.66 33.50
N LEU A 84 -11.25 -2.12 32.90
CA LEU A 84 -12.46 -1.72 33.60
C LEU A 84 -13.45 -2.88 33.80
N VAL A 85 -13.22 -4.06 33.20
CA VAL A 85 -14.12 -5.21 33.38
C VAL A 85 -14.38 -5.53 34.85
N PRO A 86 -13.39 -5.58 35.77
CA PRO A 86 -13.64 -5.87 37.19
C PRO A 86 -14.46 -4.80 37.92
N VAL A 87 -14.57 -3.59 37.36
CA VAL A 87 -15.40 -2.50 37.90
C VAL A 87 -16.88 -2.75 37.58
N TYR A 88 -17.17 -3.34 36.42
CA TYR A 88 -18.53 -3.59 35.94
C TYR A 88 -19.02 -5.01 36.22
N VAL A 89 -18.12 -6.00 36.21
CA VAL A 89 -18.38 -7.40 36.52
C VAL A 89 -17.53 -7.77 37.72
N THR A 90 -18.14 -7.77 38.89
CA THR A 90 -17.42 -7.98 40.14
C THR A 90 -17.23 -9.48 40.42
N ARG A 91 -16.33 -9.79 41.36
CA ARG A 91 -16.15 -11.17 41.85
C ARG A 91 -17.42 -11.76 42.50
N ASP A 92 -18.32 -10.93 43.02
CA ASP A 92 -19.61 -11.39 43.52
C ASP A 92 -20.56 -11.75 42.39
N ASP A 93 -20.48 -11.05 41.25
CA ASP A 93 -21.21 -11.39 40.04
C ASP A 93 -20.75 -12.73 39.47
N ASP A 94 -19.44 -13.01 39.45
CA ASP A 94 -18.90 -14.31 39.01
C ASP A 94 -19.39 -15.50 39.85
N ARG A 95 -19.79 -15.26 41.10
CA ARG A 95 -20.35 -16.31 41.98
C ARG A 95 -21.86 -16.50 41.77
N ARG A 96 -22.55 -15.44 41.33
CA ARG A 96 -24.01 -15.40 41.19
C ARG A 96 -24.46 -15.72 39.78
N PHE A 97 -23.67 -15.31 38.80
CA PHE A 97 -23.93 -15.40 37.38
C PHE A 97 -22.80 -16.18 36.70
N GLY A 98 -23.16 -16.91 35.67
CA GLY A 98 -22.21 -17.68 34.88
C GLY A 98 -22.85 -18.12 33.58
N VAL A 99 -22.01 -18.59 32.67
CA VAL A 99 -22.46 -19.13 31.39
C VAL A 99 -22.66 -20.66 31.48
N ASN A 100 -23.60 -21.17 30.72
CA ASN A 100 -23.87 -22.61 30.62
C ASN A 100 -23.02 -23.27 29.53
N ALA A 101 -22.93 -24.60 29.55
CA ALA A 101 -22.18 -25.37 28.55
C ALA A 101 -22.65 -25.09 27.11
N GLY A 102 -23.95 -24.85 26.92
CA GLY A 102 -24.52 -24.46 25.62
C GLY A 102 -24.00 -23.14 25.08
N PHE A 103 -23.82 -22.12 25.94
CA PHE A 103 -23.19 -20.86 25.54
C PHE A 103 -21.78 -21.11 24.99
N VAL A 104 -20.97 -21.89 25.72
CA VAL A 104 -19.59 -22.21 25.33
C VAL A 104 -19.56 -23.00 24.01
N ARG A 105 -20.47 -23.96 23.84
CA ARG A 105 -20.57 -24.72 22.59
C ARG A 105 -20.89 -23.80 21.40
N SER A 106 -21.87 -22.91 21.57
CA SER A 106 -22.24 -21.92 20.55
C SER A 106 -21.10 -20.95 20.24
N TYR A 107 -20.42 -20.44 21.28
CA TYR A 107 -19.29 -19.54 21.14
C TYR A 107 -18.16 -20.21 20.34
N ASN A 108 -17.77 -21.42 20.71
CA ASN A 108 -16.70 -22.16 20.02
C ASN A 108 -17.07 -22.51 18.58
N ALA A 109 -18.34 -22.80 18.31
CA ALA A 109 -18.85 -23.02 16.96
C ALA A 109 -18.70 -21.76 16.09
N ALA A 110 -19.02 -20.59 16.63
CA ALA A 110 -18.82 -19.31 15.94
C ALA A 110 -17.35 -19.07 15.58
N TRP A 111 -16.42 -19.35 16.50
CA TRP A 111 -14.97 -19.21 16.25
C TRP A 111 -14.40 -20.24 15.28
N ARG A 112 -14.97 -21.45 15.22
CA ARG A 112 -14.59 -22.44 14.20
C ARG A 112 -15.22 -22.15 12.84
N GLY A 113 -16.30 -21.37 12.78
CA GLY A 113 -17.09 -21.18 11.56
C GLY A 113 -17.89 -22.43 11.18
N GLU A 114 -18.23 -23.29 12.15
CA GLU A 114 -18.92 -24.56 11.94
C GLU A 114 -20.17 -24.65 12.81
N PRO A 115 -21.26 -25.32 12.37
CA PRO A 115 -22.46 -25.48 13.20
C PRO A 115 -22.17 -26.20 14.53
N ALA A 116 -22.80 -25.74 15.61
CA ALA A 116 -22.66 -26.33 16.94
C ALA A 116 -23.31 -27.73 17.10
N GLY A 117 -24.08 -28.18 16.11
CA GLY A 117 -24.91 -29.38 16.19
C GLY A 117 -26.25 -29.12 16.90
N ALA A 118 -26.99 -30.19 17.18
CA ALA A 118 -28.26 -30.13 17.90
C ALA A 118 -28.06 -29.74 19.37
N ALA A 119 -29.07 -29.15 20.00
CA ALA A 119 -29.09 -28.91 21.45
C ALA A 119 -29.12 -30.23 22.23
N ASP A 120 -28.48 -30.25 23.39
CA ASP A 120 -28.44 -31.39 24.31
C ASP A 120 -28.83 -30.91 25.72
N ASP A 121 -29.37 -31.79 26.57
CA ASP A 121 -29.73 -31.45 27.95
C ASP A 121 -28.48 -31.02 28.76
N ALA A 122 -27.31 -31.59 28.46
CA ALA A 122 -26.04 -31.19 29.06
C ALA A 122 -25.67 -29.73 28.79
N ASP A 123 -26.26 -29.09 27.77
CA ASP A 123 -26.04 -27.66 27.50
C ASP A 123 -26.53 -26.77 28.65
N ARG A 124 -27.43 -27.27 29.51
CA ARG A 124 -27.99 -26.52 30.65
C ARG A 124 -27.06 -26.48 31.86
N GLU A 125 -26.07 -27.35 31.90
CA GLU A 125 -25.12 -27.42 33.01
C GLU A 125 -24.21 -26.18 33.07
N PRO A 126 -23.78 -25.74 34.27
CA PRO A 126 -22.83 -24.65 34.42
C PRO A 126 -21.51 -24.98 33.71
N ALA A 127 -20.96 -24.04 32.93
CA ALA A 127 -19.66 -24.23 32.29
C ALA A 127 -18.47 -24.01 33.23
N GLY A 128 -18.70 -23.41 34.41
CA GLY A 128 -17.65 -23.06 35.35
C GLY A 128 -16.74 -21.91 34.87
N ILE A 129 -17.15 -21.18 33.85
CA ILE A 129 -16.44 -20.00 33.33
C ILE A 129 -16.99 -18.74 34.01
N PRO A 130 -16.15 -17.92 34.68
CA PRO A 130 -16.54 -16.64 35.24
C PRO A 130 -17.17 -15.71 34.19
N LEU A 131 -18.09 -14.86 34.63
CA LEU A 131 -18.70 -13.87 33.75
C LEU A 131 -17.67 -12.79 33.36
N SER A 132 -16.76 -12.46 34.27
CA SER A 132 -15.63 -11.54 34.04
C SER A 132 -14.73 -12.03 32.91
N ASP A 133 -14.35 -13.32 32.88
CA ASP A 133 -13.55 -13.91 31.79
C ASP A 133 -14.22 -13.73 30.41
N VAL A 134 -15.55 -13.90 30.34
CA VAL A 134 -16.29 -13.70 29.09
C VAL A 134 -16.29 -12.22 28.69
N ALA A 135 -16.46 -11.31 29.65
CA ALA A 135 -16.44 -9.87 29.40
C ALA A 135 -15.04 -9.36 28.98
N GLU A 136 -13.97 -9.87 29.58
CA GLU A 136 -12.59 -9.59 29.18
C GLU A 136 -12.33 -10.08 27.75
N ALA A 137 -12.71 -11.32 27.44
CA ALA A 137 -12.57 -11.86 26.10
C ALA A 137 -13.34 -11.04 25.05
N ASP A 138 -14.58 -10.62 25.35
CA ASP A 138 -15.37 -9.80 24.42
C ASP A 138 -14.77 -8.41 24.21
N ALA A 139 -14.32 -7.74 25.28
CA ALA A 139 -13.63 -6.45 25.20
C ALA A 139 -12.34 -6.55 24.35
N HIS A 140 -11.57 -7.61 24.55
CA HIS A 140 -10.37 -7.89 23.77
C HIS A 140 -10.70 -8.11 22.28
N ASN A 141 -11.71 -8.94 22.00
CA ASN A 141 -12.14 -9.26 20.64
C ASN A 141 -12.70 -8.03 19.91
N ALA A 142 -13.48 -7.19 20.59
CA ALA A 142 -13.97 -5.93 20.06
C ALA A 142 -12.80 -5.00 19.68
N THR A 143 -11.77 -4.92 20.52
CA THR A 143 -10.54 -4.16 20.24
C THR A 143 -9.85 -4.64 18.97
N ALA A 144 -9.67 -5.96 18.82
CA ALA A 144 -9.10 -6.56 17.62
C ALA A 144 -9.94 -6.24 16.36
N CYS A 145 -11.27 -6.34 16.46
CA CYS A 145 -12.17 -6.02 15.35
C CYS A 145 -12.07 -4.54 14.92
N HIS A 146 -11.96 -3.61 15.88
CA HIS A 146 -11.74 -2.20 15.59
C HIS A 146 -10.37 -1.96 14.93
N ALA A 147 -9.32 -2.66 15.36
CA ALA A 147 -7.99 -2.55 14.76
C ALA A 147 -7.99 -3.06 13.31
N TRP A 148 -8.60 -4.22 13.06
CA TRP A 148 -8.75 -4.77 11.70
C TRP A 148 -9.57 -3.85 10.78
N ARG A 149 -10.59 -3.19 11.32
CA ARG A 149 -11.35 -2.18 10.57
C ARG A 149 -10.46 -1.03 10.11
N GLU A 150 -9.65 -0.46 11.01
CA GLU A 150 -8.72 0.61 10.63
C GLU A 150 -7.69 0.12 9.60
N GLN A 151 -7.16 -1.09 9.76
CA GLN A 151 -6.25 -1.68 8.78
C GLN A 151 -6.90 -1.81 7.38
N ALA A 152 -8.14 -2.31 7.31
CA ALA A 152 -8.86 -2.46 6.05
C ALA A 152 -9.16 -1.10 5.39
N LEU A 153 -9.51 -0.09 6.19
CA LEU A 153 -9.68 1.29 5.70
C LEU A 153 -8.36 1.84 5.14
N GLY A 154 -7.25 1.61 5.83
CA GLY A 154 -5.91 2.00 5.39
C GLY A 154 -5.52 1.38 4.06
N TRP A 155 -5.74 0.07 3.87
CA TRP A 155 -5.50 -0.58 2.59
C TRP A 155 -6.35 -0.02 1.46
N ARG A 156 -7.61 0.29 1.72
CA ARG A 156 -8.51 0.87 0.71
C ARG A 156 -8.02 2.24 0.27
N GLU A 157 -7.63 3.09 1.22
CA GLU A 157 -7.11 4.43 0.93
C GLU A 157 -5.75 4.37 0.23
N PHE A 158 -4.84 3.52 0.72
CA PHE A 158 -3.56 3.24 0.09
C PHE A 158 -3.71 2.85 -1.37
N TYR A 159 -4.56 1.86 -1.66
CA TYR A 159 -4.80 1.39 -3.02
C TYR A 159 -5.43 2.47 -3.91
N ALA A 160 -6.39 3.25 -3.39
CA ALA A 160 -6.97 4.36 -4.12
C ALA A 160 -5.92 5.44 -4.45
N GLY A 161 -5.05 5.76 -3.50
CA GLY A 161 -3.95 6.72 -3.66
C GLY A 161 -2.93 6.27 -4.71
N LEU A 162 -2.52 5.00 -4.68
CA LEU A 162 -1.60 4.45 -5.68
C LEU A 162 -2.19 4.51 -7.09
N LYS A 163 -3.47 4.13 -7.26
CA LYS A 163 -4.15 4.23 -8.55
C LYS A 163 -4.24 5.67 -9.07
N ALA A 164 -4.33 6.66 -8.18
CA ALA A 164 -4.41 8.06 -8.58
C ALA A 164 -3.08 8.59 -9.12
N VAL A 165 -1.94 8.17 -8.54
CA VAL A 165 -0.60 8.64 -8.95
C VAL A 165 0.01 7.86 -10.12
N MET A 166 -0.58 6.72 -10.48
CA MET A 166 -0.16 5.88 -11.61
C MET A 166 -0.86 6.24 -12.93
N LYS A 167 -1.83 7.16 -12.91
CA LYS A 167 -2.48 7.69 -14.12
C LYS A 167 -1.63 8.80 -14.72
#